data_AF-A0A255ZXG3-F1
#
_entry.id   AF-A0A255ZXG3-F1
#
_cell.length_a   1.000
_cell.length_b   1.000
_cell.length_c   1.000
_cell.angle_alpha   90.00
_cell.angle_beta   90.00
_cell.angle_gamma   90.00
#
_symmetry.space_group_name_H-M   'P 1'
#
loop_
_entity.id
_entity.type
_entity.pdbx_description
1 polymer ?
#
loop_
_entity_poly.entity_id
_entity_poly.type
_entity_poly.pdbx_seq_one_letter_code
_entity_poly.pdbx_strand_id
1 'polypeptide(L)'
;MDTRINKIILYVCSIVNFISCRSVDKKVDYRKVYVDEFKITYFKKCLQYGFNTHEILLLNENDGSQIVEPILGNYSQIDSIAKNKILKEVREFQREVATRAEGANKIPVYKICLCQYESKEIDSLANEFIDKILPK
;
A
#
# COMPACT_ATOMS: atom_id res chain seq x y z
N MET A 1 -0.13 52.03 25.01
CA MET A 1 -0.92 50.90 24.47
C MET A 1 -1.98 50.53 25.49
N ASP A 2 -3.25 50.67 25.11
CA ASP A 2 -4.40 50.57 26.02
C ASP A 2 -4.56 49.18 26.62
N THR A 3 -4.61 49.11 27.96
CA THR A 3 -4.87 47.89 28.73
C THR A 3 -6.19 47.21 28.35
N ARG A 4 -7.13 47.94 27.75
CA ARG A 4 -8.39 47.41 27.20
C ARG A 4 -8.16 46.57 25.93
N ILE A 5 -7.26 47.00 25.06
CA ILE A 5 -6.93 46.29 23.80
C ILE A 5 -6.25 44.96 24.13
N ASN A 6 -5.34 44.94 25.10
CA ASN A 6 -4.67 43.71 25.54
C ASN A 6 -5.64 42.68 26.13
N LYS A 7 -6.69 43.12 26.85
CA LYS A 7 -7.72 42.23 27.39
C LYS A 7 -8.60 41.61 26.29
N ILE A 8 -8.95 42.40 25.26
CA ILE A 8 -9.72 41.91 24.11
C ILE A 8 -8.91 40.87 23.33
N ILE A 9 -7.62 41.13 23.09
CA ILE A 9 -6.73 40.19 22.40
C ILE A 9 -6.61 38.88 23.19
N LEU A 10 -6.39 38.95 24.51
CA LEU A 10 -6.35 37.76 25.36
C LEU A 10 -7.65 36.95 25.29
N TYR A 11 -8.80 37.62 25.31
CA TYR A 11 -10.10 36.96 25.24
C TYR A 11 -10.33 36.27 23.88
N VAL A 12 -9.97 36.93 22.79
CA VAL A 12 -10.05 36.36 21.44
C VAL A 12 -9.09 35.17 21.30
N CYS A 13 -7.86 35.28 21.79
CA CYS A 13 -6.90 34.17 21.79
C CYS A 13 -7.41 32.98 22.60
N SER A 14 -8.02 33.21 23.77
CA SER A 14 -8.61 32.12 24.57
C SER A 14 -9.75 31.41 23.83
N ILE A 15 -10.64 32.16 23.17
CA ILE A 15 -11.75 31.57 22.39
C ILE A 15 -11.22 30.74 21.21
N VAL A 16 -10.20 31.23 20.48
CA VAL A 16 -9.61 30.49 19.36
C VAL A 16 -8.98 29.17 19.83
N ASN A 17 -8.29 29.17 20.97
CA ASN A 17 -7.73 27.93 21.54
C ASN A 17 -8.81 26.91 21.96
N PHE A 18 -9.97 27.37 22.45
CA PHE A 18 -11.09 26.48 22.78
C PHE A 18 -11.78 25.89 21.54
N ILE A 19 -11.87 26.64 20.43
CA ILE A 19 -12.49 26.16 19.19
C ILE A 19 -11.56 25.18 18.46
N SER A 20 -10.24 25.36 18.54
CA SER A 20 -9.24 24.46 17.95
C SER A 20 -9.14 23.09 18.64
N CYS A 21 -9.76 22.90 19.81
CA CYS A 21 -9.68 21.66 20.57
C CYS A 21 -10.80 20.65 20.26
N ARG A 22 -11.48 20.76 19.10
CA ARG A 22 -12.32 19.68 18.58
C ARG A 22 -11.42 18.67 17.87
N SER A 23 -11.00 17.64 18.60
CA SER A 23 -10.48 16.42 18.00
C SER A 23 -11.55 15.87 17.04
N VAL A 24 -11.26 15.92 15.75
CA VAL A 24 -12.07 15.22 14.75
C VAL A 24 -11.87 13.74 15.05
N ASP A 25 -12.88 13.12 15.67
CA ASP A 25 -12.98 11.68 15.85
C ASP A 25 -13.18 11.06 14.46
N LYS A 26 -12.12 11.03 13.65
CA LYS A 26 -12.08 10.19 12.47
C LYS A 26 -12.06 8.77 13.01
N LYS A 27 -13.23 8.12 13.02
CA LYS A 27 -13.31 6.66 13.07
C LYS A 27 -12.41 6.14 11.95
N VAL A 28 -11.19 5.75 12.30
CA VAL A 28 -10.27 5.14 11.36
C VAL A 28 -10.93 3.85 10.93
N ASP A 29 -11.21 3.73 9.63
CA ASP A 29 -11.67 2.47 9.07
C ASP A 29 -10.47 1.51 9.02
N TYR A 30 -10.24 0.83 10.13
CA TYR A 30 -9.13 -0.11 10.28
C TYR A 30 -9.19 -1.20 9.20
N ARG A 31 -10.39 -1.63 8.76
CA ARG A 31 -10.51 -2.59 7.66
C ARG A 31 -9.86 -2.05 6.40
N LYS A 32 -10.15 -0.80 6.03
CA LYS A 32 -9.53 -0.18 4.85
C LYS A 32 -8.02 -0.13 4.97
N VAL A 33 -7.51 0.25 6.14
CA VAL A 33 -6.06 0.28 6.41
C VAL A 33 -5.43 -1.11 6.21
N TYR A 34 -6.06 -2.17 6.72
CA TYR A 34 -5.57 -3.54 6.54
C TYR A 34 -5.62 -4.02 5.09
N VAL A 35 -6.66 -3.64 4.34
CA VAL A 35 -6.74 -3.97 2.90
C VAL A 35 -5.59 -3.29 2.17
N ASP A 36 -5.38 -1.99 2.42
CA ASP A 36 -4.31 -1.23 1.77
C ASP A 36 -2.93 -1.80 2.11
N GLU A 37 -2.68 -2.14 3.38
CA GLU A 37 -1.45 -2.79 3.84
C GLU A 37 -1.22 -4.15 3.18
N PHE A 38 -2.25 -5.00 3.09
CA PHE A 38 -2.19 -6.27 2.39
C PHE A 38 -1.79 -6.08 0.92
N LYS A 39 -2.48 -5.17 0.23
CA LYS A 39 -2.28 -4.91 -1.20
C LYS A 39 -0.88 -4.36 -1.49
N ILE A 40 -0.40 -3.45 -0.65
CA ILE A 40 0.95 -2.89 -0.75
C ILE A 40 2.01 -3.98 -0.52
N THR A 41 1.83 -4.81 0.50
CA THR A 41 2.73 -5.93 0.78
C THR A 41 2.76 -6.91 -0.39
N TYR A 42 1.59 -7.23 -0.95
CA TYR A 42 1.47 -8.05 -2.15
C TYR A 42 2.21 -7.45 -3.34
N PHE A 43 2.03 -6.15 -3.59
CA PHE A 43 2.68 -5.45 -4.69
C PHE A 43 4.20 -5.48 -4.56
N LYS A 44 4.75 -5.24 -3.36
CA LYS A 44 6.19 -5.35 -3.09
C LYS A 44 6.71 -6.75 -3.42
N LYS A 45 6.02 -7.79 -2.96
CA LYS A 45 6.38 -9.19 -3.26
C LYS A 45 6.27 -9.49 -4.75
N CYS A 46 5.25 -8.98 -5.43
CA CYS A 46 5.12 -9.12 -6.88
C CYS A 46 6.33 -8.52 -7.61
N LEU A 47 6.74 -7.30 -7.25
CA LEU A 47 7.91 -6.66 -7.84
C LEU A 47 9.19 -7.46 -7.53
N GLN A 48 9.36 -7.91 -6.29
CA GLN A 48 10.50 -8.70 -5.85
C GLN A 48 10.68 -9.99 -6.69
N TYR A 49 9.60 -10.69 -6.98
CA TYR A 49 9.64 -11.93 -7.77
C TYR A 49 9.60 -11.70 -9.28
N GLY A 50 9.02 -10.59 -9.72
CA GLY A 50 8.91 -10.24 -11.13
C GLY A 50 10.23 -9.71 -11.71
N PHE A 51 11.02 -9.00 -10.92
CA PHE A 51 12.35 -8.53 -11.32
C PHE A 51 13.43 -9.55 -10.97
N ASN A 52 14.26 -9.89 -11.96
CA ASN A 52 15.43 -10.76 -11.79
C ASN A 52 16.75 -9.95 -11.74
N THR A 53 16.69 -8.73 -11.21
CA THR A 53 17.83 -7.79 -11.19
C THR A 53 18.08 -7.30 -9.77
N HIS A 54 19.33 -7.43 -9.33
CA HIS A 54 19.75 -7.07 -7.97
C HIS A 54 19.49 -5.59 -7.65
N GLU A 55 19.60 -4.71 -8.65
CA GLU A 55 19.40 -3.27 -8.52
C GLU A 55 17.96 -2.90 -8.11
N ILE A 56 16.97 -3.62 -8.63
CA ILE A 56 15.56 -3.38 -8.29
C ILE A 56 15.23 -3.99 -6.92
N LEU A 57 15.87 -5.09 -6.56
CA LEU A 57 15.77 -5.64 -5.20
C LEU A 57 16.33 -4.65 -4.17
N LEU A 58 17.50 -4.06 -4.43
CA LEU A 58 18.08 -3.01 -3.59
C LEU A 58 17.21 -1.77 -3.49
N LEU A 59 16.58 -1.32 -4.58
CA LEU A 59 15.63 -0.19 -4.54
C LEU A 59 14.41 -0.50 -3.66
N ASN A 60 13.89 -1.72 -3.75
CA ASN A 60 12.75 -2.15 -2.93
C ASN A 60 13.13 -2.32 -1.45
N GLU A 61 14.36 -2.75 -1.15
CA GLU A 61 14.88 -2.88 0.22
C GLU A 61 15.18 -1.51 0.86
N ASN A 62 15.71 -0.56 0.07
CA ASN A 62 16.03 0.79 0.53
C ASN A 62 14.82 1.74 0.57
N ASP A 63 13.67 1.32 0.03
CA ASP A 63 12.42 2.08 0.11
C ASP A 63 11.85 2.07 1.54
N GLY A 64 12.34 3.01 2.35
CA GLY A 64 11.93 3.26 3.72
C GLY A 64 10.66 4.10 3.86
N SER A 65 9.91 4.36 2.77
CA SER A 65 8.66 5.13 2.82
C SER A 65 7.54 4.46 3.65
N GLN A 66 7.78 3.24 4.15
CA GLN A 66 6.83 2.43 4.91
C GLN A 66 7.36 1.99 6.29
N ILE A 67 8.05 2.87 7.02
CA ILE A 67 8.22 2.68 8.46
C ILE A 67 6.88 2.98 9.14
N VAL A 68 5.94 2.06 9.00
CA VAL A 68 4.77 1.92 9.87
C VAL A 68 4.79 0.46 10.28
N GLU A 69 4.78 0.20 11.58
CA GLU A 69 4.75 -1.16 12.11
C GLU A 69 3.63 -1.96 11.43
N PRO A 70 3.92 -3.18 10.93
CA PRO A 70 2.90 -4.01 10.33
C PRO A 70 1.82 -4.28 11.37
N ILE A 71 0.59 -3.89 11.09
CA ILE A 71 -0.46 -3.88 12.12
C ILE A 71 -0.90 -5.32 12.43
N LEU A 72 -0.78 -6.24 11.46
CA LEU A 72 -1.20 -7.64 11.58
C LEU A 72 -0.07 -8.69 11.62
N GLY A 73 1.20 -8.27 11.57
CA GLY A 73 2.39 -9.07 11.91
C GLY A 73 2.72 -10.32 11.06
N ASN A 74 1.76 -10.97 10.38
CA ASN A 74 2.02 -12.21 9.64
C ASN A 74 1.32 -12.27 8.28
N TYR A 75 2.03 -11.86 7.24
CA TYR A 75 1.60 -11.95 5.84
C TYR A 75 2.28 -13.09 5.07
N SER A 76 2.67 -14.17 5.74
CA SER A 76 3.38 -15.31 5.10
C SER A 76 2.64 -15.91 3.89
N GLN A 77 1.31 -15.82 3.87
CA GLN A 77 0.49 -16.26 2.73
C GLN A 77 0.64 -15.36 1.49
N ILE A 78 0.90 -14.06 1.68
CA ILE A 78 1.08 -13.09 0.58
C ILE A 78 2.29 -13.48 -0.28
N ASP A 79 3.37 -13.94 0.35
CA ASP A 79 4.61 -14.31 -0.30
C ASP A 79 4.39 -15.41 -1.35
N SER A 80 3.70 -16.49 -0.98
CA SER A 80 3.38 -17.60 -1.88
C SER A 80 2.43 -17.20 -3.02
N ILE A 81 1.39 -16.42 -2.70
CA ILE A 81 0.40 -15.97 -3.71
C ILE A 81 1.09 -15.05 -4.72
N ALA A 82 1.86 -14.06 -4.25
CA ALA A 82 2.58 -13.13 -5.12
C ALA A 82 3.57 -13.88 -6.03
N LYS A 83 4.37 -14.79 -5.46
CA LYS A 83 5.34 -15.60 -6.20
C LYS A 83 4.68 -16.42 -7.30
N ASN A 84 3.65 -17.17 -6.98
CA ASN A 84 3.00 -18.05 -7.95
C ASN A 84 2.36 -17.25 -9.09
N LYS A 85 1.72 -16.13 -8.76
CA LYS A 85 0.98 -15.34 -9.74
C LYS A 85 1.91 -14.60 -10.70
N ILE A 86 2.91 -13.89 -10.20
CA ILE A 86 3.84 -13.16 -11.08
C ILE A 86 4.68 -14.11 -11.94
N LEU A 87 5.13 -15.25 -11.41
CA LEU A 87 5.87 -16.22 -12.21
C LEU A 87 5.01 -16.83 -13.32
N LYS A 88 3.71 -17.03 -13.09
CA LYS A 88 2.78 -17.49 -14.12
C LYS A 88 2.63 -16.45 -15.23
N GLU A 89 2.31 -15.21 -14.87
CA GLU A 89 2.11 -14.09 -15.82
C GLU A 89 3.37 -13.81 -16.64
N VAL A 90 4.55 -13.81 -16.00
CA VAL A 90 5.83 -13.61 -16.70
C VAL A 90 6.08 -14.73 -17.71
N ARG A 91 5.81 -16.00 -17.36
CA ARG A 91 5.94 -17.13 -18.28
C ARG A 91 4.93 -17.08 -19.42
N GLU A 92 3.70 -16.64 -19.15
CA GLU A 92 2.67 -16.45 -20.18
C GLU A 92 3.08 -15.34 -21.15
N PHE A 93 3.52 -14.19 -20.62
CA PHE A 93 4.05 -13.09 -21.43
C PHE A 93 5.25 -13.51 -22.28
N GLN A 94 6.20 -14.26 -21.72
CA GLN A 94 7.35 -14.79 -22.47
C GLN A 94 6.93 -15.71 -23.62
N ARG A 95 5.92 -16.57 -23.40
CA ARG A 95 5.35 -17.43 -24.46
C ARG A 95 4.69 -16.61 -25.55
N GLU A 96 3.94 -15.57 -25.19
CA GLU A 96 3.32 -14.66 -26.17
C GLU A 96 4.33 -13.86 -26.97
N VAL A 97 5.37 -13.30 -26.32
CA VAL A 97 6.43 -12.54 -26.98
C VAL A 97 7.25 -13.40 -27.92
N ALA A 98 7.50 -14.68 -27.58
CA ALA A 98 8.16 -15.63 -28.48
C ALA A 98 7.41 -15.84 -29.81
N THR A 99 6.14 -15.44 -29.89
CA THR A 99 5.31 -15.50 -31.12
C THR A 99 5.17 -14.16 -31.85
N ARG A 100 5.75 -13.07 -31.34
CA ARG A 100 5.66 -11.71 -31.91
C ARG A 100 7.05 -11.21 -32.34
N ALA A 101 7.10 -10.34 -33.36
CA ALA A 101 8.35 -9.79 -33.90
C ALA A 101 9.22 -9.09 -32.83
N GLU A 102 10.55 -9.20 -33.00
CA GLU A 102 11.66 -9.02 -32.05
C GLU A 102 11.74 -7.70 -31.23
N GLY A 103 10.80 -6.77 -31.38
CA GLY A 103 10.83 -5.46 -30.71
C GLY A 103 10.34 -5.46 -29.25
N ALA A 104 9.62 -6.47 -28.80
CA ALA A 104 8.97 -6.52 -27.49
C ALA A 104 9.68 -7.43 -26.46
N ASN A 105 11.01 -7.45 -26.44
CA ASN A 105 11.79 -8.37 -25.59
C ASN A 105 11.82 -8.04 -24.09
N LYS A 106 11.18 -6.95 -23.63
CA LYS A 106 11.18 -6.54 -22.22
C LYS A 106 9.87 -6.92 -21.55
N ILE A 107 9.95 -7.71 -20.48
CA ILE A 107 8.80 -8.10 -19.66
C ILE A 107 8.32 -6.87 -18.86
N PRO A 108 7.06 -6.43 -19.01
CA PRO A 108 6.55 -5.23 -18.37
C PRO A 108 6.11 -5.51 -16.93
N VAL A 109 7.05 -5.94 -16.08
CA VAL A 109 6.80 -6.37 -14.68
C VAL A 109 6.00 -5.34 -13.88
N TYR A 110 6.35 -4.05 -13.96
CA TYR A 110 5.60 -2.98 -13.29
C TYR A 110 4.13 -2.96 -13.70
N LYS A 111 3.85 -3.11 -14.99
CA LYS A 111 2.47 -3.13 -15.50
C LYS A 111 1.72 -4.35 -14.98
N ILE A 112 2.34 -5.53 -15.02
CA ILE A 112 1.73 -6.78 -14.53
C ILE A 112 1.37 -6.65 -13.05
N CYS A 113 2.33 -6.22 -12.22
CA CYS A 113 2.11 -6.08 -10.79
C CYS A 113 1.07 -4.98 -10.47
N LEU A 114 1.04 -3.88 -11.21
CA LEU A 114 0.06 -2.81 -11.02
C LEU A 114 -1.36 -3.31 -11.38
N CYS A 115 -1.51 -4.01 -12.50
CA CYS A 115 -2.79 -4.63 -12.87
C CYS A 115 -3.30 -5.60 -11.80
N GLN A 116 -2.40 -6.35 -11.15
CA GLN A 116 -2.78 -7.22 -10.03
C GLN A 116 -3.17 -6.43 -8.78
N TYR A 117 -2.40 -5.41 -8.42
CA TYR A 117 -2.71 -4.51 -7.31
C TYR A 117 -4.09 -3.85 -7.46
N GLU A 118 -4.49 -3.49 -8.68
CA GLU A 118 -5.80 -2.91 -8.98
C GLU A 118 -6.91 -3.95 -9.21
N SER A 119 -6.59 -5.24 -9.14
CA SER A 119 -7.55 -6.30 -9.45
C SER A 119 -8.53 -6.57 -8.30
N LYS A 120 -9.79 -6.83 -8.67
CA LYS A 120 -10.84 -7.28 -7.72
C LYS A 120 -10.49 -8.57 -7.00
N GLU A 121 -9.65 -9.41 -7.60
CA GLU A 121 -9.22 -10.67 -7.00
C GLU A 121 -8.33 -10.43 -5.78
N ILE A 122 -7.37 -9.50 -5.89
CA ILE A 122 -6.53 -9.10 -4.75
C ILE A 122 -7.37 -8.40 -3.68
N ASP A 123 -8.36 -7.58 -4.08
CA ASP A 123 -9.30 -6.98 -3.13
C ASP A 123 -10.10 -8.05 -2.37
N SER A 124 -10.55 -9.10 -3.07
CA SER A 124 -11.27 -10.21 -2.45
C SER A 124 -10.39 -11.00 -1.49
N LEU A 125 -9.15 -11.31 -1.88
CA LEU A 125 -8.18 -12.01 -1.03
C LEU A 125 -7.83 -11.21 0.22
N ALA A 126 -7.63 -9.91 0.08
CA ALA A 126 -7.38 -9.02 1.20
C ALA A 126 -8.55 -9.04 2.21
N ASN A 127 -9.78 -8.93 1.71
CA ASN A 127 -10.98 -9.00 2.57
C ASN A 127 -11.14 -10.36 3.24
N GLU A 128 -10.94 -11.47 2.53
CA GLU A 128 -11.01 -12.81 3.12
C GLU A 128 -9.96 -13.01 4.22
N PHE A 129 -8.74 -12.51 4.00
CA PHE A 129 -7.67 -12.56 4.99
C PHE A 129 -8.02 -11.76 6.25
N ILE A 130 -8.56 -10.55 6.07
CA ILE A 130 -8.99 -9.69 7.18
C ILE A 130 -10.17 -10.31 7.93
N ASP A 131 -11.13 -10.91 7.24
CA ASP A 131 -12.29 -11.57 7.86
C ASP A 131 -11.87 -12.73 8.78
N LYS A 132 -10.75 -13.41 8.48
CA LYS A 132 -10.17 -14.47 9.33
C LYS A 132 -9.52 -13.92 10.60
N ILE A 133 -9.03 -12.68 10.57
CA ILE A 133 -8.27 -12.06 11.67
C ILE A 133 -9.19 -11.22 12.55
N LEU A 134 -10.16 -10.53 11.95
CA LEU A 134 -11.16 -9.71 12.60
C LEU A 134 -12.55 -10.25 12.23
N PRO A 135 -12.98 -11.35 12.87
CA PRO A 135 -14.34 -11.84 12.70
C PRO A 135 -15.34 -10.75 13.13
N LYS A 136 -16.43 -10.64 12.37
CA LYS A 136 -17.49 -9.64 12.58
C LYS A 136 -18.17 -9.76 13.94
#